data_AF-A0AAN6PLZ4-F1
#
_entry.id   AF-A0AAN6PLZ4-F1
#
_cell.length_a   1.000
_cell.length_b   1.000
_cell.length_c   1.000
_cell.angle_alpha   90.00
_cell.angle_beta   90.00
_cell.angle_gamma   90.00
#
_symmetry.space_group_name_H-M   'P 1'
#
loop_
_entity.id
_entity.type
_entity.pdbx_description
1 polymer ?
#
loop_
_entity_poly.entity_id
_entity_poly.type
_entity_poly.pdbx_seq_one_letter_code
_entity_poly.pdbx_strand_id
1 'polypeptide(L)'
;MDFLQRLARFLDRPLFPWKKLIIGFSIGQYVFEALLGYRQYRILQKTKPPKVLEHEVSQEVFDKSQAYGRAKAKFTGFNGLYGQLQNLAFYHFDVLPKLWSWTGNLLLRFAPARFTGEISHSIVFILVFIGIHQILSLPSSIYNTFVLEEKFGFNKQTPKLFITDIIKSNVLAAVLVPPILAGFLAIVKKTGSQFFYYLWMFGAGLQVFMITIYPIVILPLFNKLSPLEEGKLKTDVEDLAKKLKFPLHELYVIDGSKRSAHSNAYFFGLPWKKHIVIYDTLIEKSETDEVVAVLAHELGHWSLGHTTKLFGISQAHFFYIFSLFSVFVNNRSLYADFGFTSQHPIIVGFLLFSDILGPLDNIIKLLMNILSRRFEFQADAFADNLGYNTELARSLIKLQIQNLSTMDADWMFASYHFSHPILSERLKALNWQPTEKVEVKGGEQAEGKEDVATATGRDEFAKRTENRVTMSRVSLQSPLLQAALRRPTAMLIQRCAAPATAKPAAARTFSHLPTLRPTLASTTASTIFRPPNPQATATTAMLARTPTGEVLDVLATSAAVTAHPALAGCASQIRCGPRPTMSGATRLIQKRRHGFVSRMKSAAGRKLIMRRRVKGRKKLGH
;
A
#
# COMPACT_ATOMS: atom_id res chain seq x y z
N MET A 1 -3.88 13.76 28.56
CA MET A 1 -4.96 12.98 29.22
C MET A 1 -6.28 13.71 29.22
N ASP A 2 -6.45 14.81 29.97
CA ASP A 2 -7.72 15.53 30.12
C ASP A 2 -8.49 15.78 28.79
N PHE A 3 -7.84 16.30 27.74
CA PHE A 3 -8.47 16.47 26.42
C PHE A 3 -9.13 15.19 25.88
N LEU A 4 -8.45 14.04 25.94
CA LEU A 4 -8.99 12.76 25.47
C LEU A 4 -10.17 12.30 26.35
N GLN A 5 -10.13 12.57 27.66
CA GLN A 5 -11.22 12.26 28.60
C GLN A 5 -12.43 13.20 28.46
N ARG A 6 -12.23 14.44 28.01
CA ARG A 6 -13.31 15.35 27.61
C ARG A 6 -13.92 14.90 26.28
N LEU A 7 -13.10 14.56 25.30
CA LEU A 7 -13.53 14.06 23.99
C LEU A 7 -14.32 12.75 24.13
N ALA A 8 -13.86 11.81 24.95
CA ALA A 8 -14.54 10.54 25.22
C ALA A 8 -15.95 10.76 25.80
N ARG A 9 -16.09 11.65 26.80
CA ARG A 9 -17.39 12.01 27.39
C ARG A 9 -18.31 12.80 26.46
N PHE A 10 -17.76 13.56 25.52
CA PHE A 10 -18.54 14.28 24.51
C PHE A 10 -19.09 13.33 23.42
N LEU A 11 -18.30 12.31 23.06
CA LEU A 11 -18.65 11.33 22.04
C LEU A 11 -19.52 10.19 22.59
N ASP A 12 -19.28 9.70 23.82
CA ASP A 12 -20.12 8.67 24.47
C ASP A 12 -21.40 9.28 25.08
N ARG A 13 -22.30 9.71 24.19
CA ARG A 13 -23.63 10.23 24.53
C ARG A 13 -24.72 9.31 23.96
N PRO A 14 -25.83 9.06 24.68
CA PRO A 14 -26.90 8.21 24.18
C PRO A 14 -27.45 8.75 22.85
N LEU A 15 -27.82 7.83 21.95
CA LEU A 15 -28.36 8.14 20.61
C LEU A 15 -27.40 8.94 19.69
N PHE A 16 -26.07 8.91 19.93
CA PHE A 16 -25.12 9.36 18.92
C PHE A 16 -25.24 8.46 17.66
N PRO A 17 -25.48 9.02 16.46
CA PRO A 17 -25.77 8.25 15.25
C PRO A 17 -24.51 7.75 14.54
N TRP A 18 -23.71 6.93 15.23
CA TRP A 18 -22.42 6.41 14.76
C TRP A 18 -22.52 5.66 13.43
N LYS A 19 -23.48 4.74 13.33
CA LYS A 19 -23.75 3.92 12.14
C LYS A 19 -24.09 4.77 10.93
N LYS A 20 -24.88 5.85 11.11
CA LYS A 20 -25.20 6.81 10.05
C LYS A 20 -23.99 7.67 9.66
N LEU A 21 -23.15 8.05 10.62
CA LEU A 21 -21.93 8.83 10.38
C LEU A 21 -20.88 8.02 9.61
N ILE A 22 -20.63 6.77 10.01
CA ILE A 22 -19.70 5.85 9.33
C ILE A 22 -20.19 5.53 7.90
N ILE A 23 -21.47 5.20 7.73
CA ILE A 23 -22.07 5.00 6.40
C ILE A 23 -21.96 6.28 5.54
N GLY A 24 -22.21 7.46 6.13
CA GLY A 24 -22.10 8.74 5.43
C GLY A 24 -20.66 9.05 4.99
N PHE A 25 -19.66 8.76 5.84
CA PHE A 25 -18.25 8.89 5.49
C PHE A 25 -17.82 7.90 4.39
N SER A 26 -18.25 6.64 4.49
CA SER A 26 -18.00 5.61 3.48
C SER A 26 -18.57 5.98 2.11
N ILE A 27 -19.84 6.39 2.04
CA ILE A 27 -20.48 6.88 0.80
C ILE A 27 -19.77 8.13 0.28
N GLY A 28 -19.44 9.08 1.15
CA GLY A 28 -18.74 10.31 0.78
C GLY A 28 -17.37 10.05 0.16
N GLN A 29 -16.58 9.13 0.73
CA GLN A 29 -15.32 8.67 0.17
C GLN A 29 -15.52 7.97 -1.18
N TYR A 30 -16.48 7.04 -1.27
CA TYR A 30 -16.74 6.32 -2.52
C TYR A 30 -17.12 7.28 -3.66
N VAL A 31 -17.98 8.27 -3.39
CA VAL A 31 -18.33 9.31 -4.38
C VAL A 31 -17.12 10.17 -4.76
N PHE A 32 -16.28 10.55 -3.80
CA PHE A 32 -15.05 11.30 -4.08
C PHE A 32 -14.07 10.51 -4.96
N GLU A 33 -13.79 9.25 -4.64
CA GLU A 33 -12.91 8.38 -5.42
C GLU A 33 -13.49 8.06 -6.80
N ALA A 34 -14.81 7.87 -6.92
CA ALA A 34 -15.49 7.69 -8.20
C ALA A 34 -15.39 8.95 -9.09
N LEU A 35 -15.48 10.16 -8.51
CA LEU A 35 -15.28 11.41 -9.24
C LEU A 35 -13.82 11.57 -9.71
N LEU A 36 -12.82 11.20 -8.89
CA LEU A 36 -11.42 11.18 -9.32
C LEU A 36 -11.19 10.16 -10.45
N GLY A 37 -11.71 8.94 -10.31
CA GLY A 37 -11.63 7.89 -11.34
C GLY A 37 -12.29 8.31 -12.66
N TYR A 38 -13.44 9.01 -12.61
CA TYR A 38 -14.09 9.57 -13.80
C TYR A 38 -13.25 10.66 -14.48
N ARG A 39 -12.63 11.56 -13.70
CA ARG A 39 -11.69 12.58 -14.25
C ARG A 39 -10.52 11.92 -14.97
N GLN A 40 -9.90 10.90 -14.36
CA GLN A 40 -8.83 10.13 -14.99
C GLN A 40 -9.32 9.41 -16.26
N TYR A 41 -10.50 8.78 -16.21
CA TYR A 41 -11.07 8.08 -17.36
C TYR A 41 -11.25 8.98 -18.59
N ARG A 42 -11.60 10.26 -18.40
CA ARG A 42 -11.68 11.25 -19.48
C ARG A 42 -10.33 11.60 -20.10
N ILE A 43 -9.24 11.56 -19.34
CA ILE A 43 -7.88 11.73 -19.88
C ILE A 43 -7.42 10.46 -20.59
N LEU A 44 -7.83 9.29 -20.09
CA LEU A 44 -7.62 7.99 -20.75
C LEU A 44 -8.43 7.81 -22.05
N GLN A 45 -9.20 8.81 -22.48
CA GLN A 45 -9.87 8.88 -23.80
C GLN A 45 -9.09 9.70 -24.84
N LYS A 46 -7.96 10.33 -24.47
CA LYS A 46 -7.08 11.02 -25.43
C LYS A 46 -6.46 10.03 -26.41
N THR A 47 -6.34 10.43 -27.68
CA THR A 47 -5.83 9.62 -28.80
C THR A 47 -4.40 9.95 -29.21
N LYS A 48 -3.74 10.91 -28.56
CA LYS A 48 -2.34 11.30 -28.82
C LYS A 48 -1.50 11.32 -27.54
N PRO A 49 -0.22 10.93 -27.59
CA PRO A 49 0.70 11.06 -26.47
C PRO A 49 0.89 12.52 -26.03
N PRO A 50 1.29 12.77 -24.77
CA PRO A 50 1.79 14.08 -24.36
C PRO A 50 3.03 14.46 -25.16
N LYS A 51 3.20 15.75 -25.49
CA LYS A 51 4.35 16.27 -26.27
C LYS A 51 5.73 15.85 -25.75
N VAL A 52 5.86 15.64 -24.44
CA VAL A 52 7.10 15.19 -23.77
C VAL A 52 7.47 13.74 -24.14
N LEU A 53 6.51 12.94 -24.58
CA LEU A 53 6.64 11.52 -24.92
C LEU A 53 6.35 11.23 -26.41
N GLU A 54 6.00 12.25 -27.20
CA GLU A 54 5.57 12.13 -28.61
C GLU A 54 6.70 11.62 -29.53
N HIS A 55 7.96 11.81 -29.14
CA HIS A 55 9.14 11.26 -29.80
C HIS A 55 9.61 9.92 -29.21
N GLU A 56 9.15 9.54 -28.02
CA GLU A 56 9.66 8.41 -27.22
C GLU A 56 8.74 7.17 -27.28
N VAL A 57 7.42 7.39 -27.44
CA VAL A 57 6.40 6.33 -27.35
C VAL A 57 5.66 6.22 -28.68
N SER A 58 5.67 5.04 -29.29
CA SER A 58 4.92 4.80 -30.53
C SER A 58 3.41 4.90 -30.31
N GLN A 59 2.67 5.34 -31.33
CA GLN A 59 1.22 5.47 -31.26
C GLN A 59 0.54 4.14 -30.87
N GLU A 60 1.04 3.01 -31.34
CA GLU A 60 0.52 1.69 -31.00
C GLU A 60 0.71 1.34 -29.52
N VAL A 61 1.90 1.63 -28.95
CA VAL A 61 2.16 1.46 -27.51
C VAL A 61 1.29 2.39 -26.68
N PHE A 62 1.11 3.64 -27.14
CA PHE A 62 0.21 4.59 -26.50
C PHE A 62 -1.24 4.08 -26.49
N ASP A 63 -1.77 3.62 -27.63
CA ASP A 63 -3.15 3.11 -27.72
C ASP A 63 -3.36 1.81 -26.92
N LYS A 64 -2.34 0.93 -26.87
CA LYS A 64 -2.33 -0.25 -25.97
C LYS A 64 -2.35 0.17 -24.49
N SER A 65 -1.52 1.13 -24.09
CA SER A 65 -1.50 1.69 -22.72
C SER A 65 -2.84 2.34 -22.35
N GLN A 66 -3.42 3.12 -23.26
CA GLN A 66 -4.73 3.74 -23.05
C GLN A 66 -5.85 2.69 -22.98
N ALA A 67 -5.79 1.61 -23.77
CA ALA A 67 -6.72 0.50 -23.65
C ALA A 67 -6.61 -0.23 -22.30
N TYR A 68 -5.38 -0.45 -21.81
CA TYR A 68 -5.10 -1.04 -20.49
C TYR A 68 -5.60 -0.15 -19.35
N GLY A 69 -5.23 1.14 -19.35
CA GLY A 69 -5.71 2.12 -18.37
C GLY A 69 -7.24 2.23 -18.34
N ARG A 70 -7.90 2.26 -19.49
CA ARG A 70 -9.38 2.24 -19.58
C ARG A 70 -9.99 0.93 -19.07
N ALA A 71 -9.31 -0.21 -19.22
CA ALA A 71 -9.75 -1.49 -18.69
C ALA A 71 -9.64 -1.53 -17.16
N LYS A 72 -8.48 -1.14 -16.61
CA LYS A 72 -8.26 -0.98 -15.16
C LYS A 72 -9.30 -0.06 -14.56
N ALA A 73 -9.45 1.17 -15.06
CA ALA A 73 -10.40 2.15 -14.52
C ALA A 73 -11.87 1.66 -14.51
N LYS A 74 -12.31 0.89 -15.53
CA LYS A 74 -13.63 0.26 -15.54
C LYS A 74 -13.78 -0.82 -14.46
N PHE A 75 -12.78 -1.69 -14.33
CA PHE A 75 -12.76 -2.72 -13.29
C PHE A 75 -12.71 -2.09 -11.88
N THR A 76 -11.90 -1.04 -11.68
CA THR A 76 -11.86 -0.24 -10.45
C THR A 76 -13.24 0.30 -10.07
N GLY A 77 -13.93 0.96 -11.02
CA GLY A 77 -15.26 1.53 -10.76
C GLY A 77 -16.31 0.47 -10.41
N PHE A 78 -16.31 -0.67 -11.11
CA PHE A 78 -17.20 -1.79 -10.82
C PHE A 78 -16.90 -2.44 -9.47
N ASN A 79 -15.62 -2.76 -9.19
CA ASN A 79 -15.23 -3.38 -7.92
C ASN A 79 -15.46 -2.43 -6.73
N GLY A 80 -15.22 -1.13 -6.90
CA GLY A 80 -15.55 -0.12 -5.91
C GLY A 80 -17.04 -0.08 -5.59
N LEU A 81 -17.91 -0.14 -6.61
CA LEU A 81 -19.36 -0.23 -6.41
C LEU A 81 -19.76 -1.53 -5.68
N TYR A 82 -19.20 -2.68 -6.11
CA TYR A 82 -19.45 -3.98 -5.48
C TYR A 82 -19.03 -4.00 -4.00
N GLY A 83 -17.82 -3.52 -3.68
CA GLY A 83 -17.34 -3.38 -2.31
C GLY A 83 -18.15 -2.37 -1.48
N GLN A 84 -18.67 -1.29 -2.10
CA GLN A 84 -19.53 -0.34 -1.43
C GLN A 84 -20.91 -0.94 -1.11
N LEU A 85 -21.48 -1.73 -2.02
CA LEU A 85 -22.73 -2.47 -1.77
C LEU A 85 -22.54 -3.53 -0.66
N GLN A 86 -21.38 -4.20 -0.63
CA GLN A 86 -21.01 -5.09 0.48
C GLN A 86 -20.91 -4.36 1.82
N ASN A 87 -20.20 -3.22 1.87
CA ASN A 87 -20.11 -2.35 3.06
C ASN A 87 -21.50 -1.95 3.58
N LEU A 88 -22.35 -1.44 2.70
CA LEU A 88 -23.71 -1.02 3.05
C LEU A 88 -24.57 -2.18 3.54
N ALA A 89 -24.49 -3.35 2.90
CA ALA A 89 -25.20 -4.55 3.35
C ALA A 89 -24.68 -5.05 4.71
N PHE A 90 -23.36 -5.03 4.92
CA PHE A 90 -22.72 -5.50 6.16
C PHE A 90 -23.22 -4.72 7.39
N TYR A 91 -23.31 -3.38 7.28
CA TYR A 91 -23.89 -2.56 8.34
C TYR A 91 -25.42 -2.61 8.38
N HIS A 92 -26.12 -2.58 7.23
CA HIS A 92 -27.59 -2.55 7.20
C HIS A 92 -28.20 -3.81 7.82
N PHE A 93 -27.62 -4.98 7.56
CA PHE A 93 -28.08 -6.25 8.11
C PHE A 93 -27.43 -6.62 9.46
N ASP A 94 -26.65 -5.73 10.08
CA ASP A 94 -25.95 -5.95 11.35
C ASP A 94 -25.18 -7.30 11.36
N VAL A 95 -24.35 -7.49 10.34
CA VAL A 95 -23.57 -8.73 10.17
C VAL A 95 -22.52 -8.87 11.28
N LEU A 96 -21.97 -7.76 11.79
CA LEU A 96 -20.93 -7.74 12.82
C LEU A 96 -21.34 -8.44 14.14
N PRO A 97 -22.46 -8.10 14.82
CA PRO A 97 -22.90 -8.81 16.02
C PRO A 97 -23.39 -10.24 15.73
N LYS A 98 -23.98 -10.49 14.55
CA LYS A 98 -24.39 -11.84 14.14
C LYS A 98 -23.19 -12.78 13.97
N LEU A 99 -22.13 -12.29 13.33
CA LEU A 99 -20.87 -13.02 13.15
C LEU A 99 -20.15 -13.22 14.48
N TRP A 100 -20.16 -12.24 15.39
CA TRP A 100 -19.64 -12.39 16.74
C TRP A 100 -20.37 -13.49 17.51
N SER A 101 -21.71 -13.51 17.50
CA SER A 101 -22.49 -14.59 18.14
C SER A 101 -22.21 -15.96 17.52
N TRP A 102 -22.18 -16.05 16.17
CA TRP A 102 -21.91 -17.31 15.47
C TRP A 102 -20.52 -17.88 15.80
N THR A 103 -19.47 -17.07 15.79
CA THR A 103 -18.11 -17.53 16.14
C THR A 103 -17.95 -17.85 17.63
N GLY A 104 -18.74 -17.22 18.51
CA GLY A 104 -18.81 -17.59 19.92
C GLY A 104 -19.41 -18.97 20.13
N ASN A 105 -20.53 -19.26 19.46
CA ASN A 105 -21.16 -20.58 19.46
C ASN A 105 -20.25 -21.65 18.84
N LEU A 106 -19.51 -21.32 17.77
CA LEU A 106 -18.51 -22.20 17.16
C LEU A 106 -17.37 -22.53 18.14
N LEU A 107 -16.83 -21.52 18.84
CA LEU A 107 -15.79 -21.69 19.85
C LEU A 107 -16.29 -22.58 21.00
N LEU A 108 -17.48 -22.31 21.56
CA LEU A 108 -18.05 -23.09 22.65
C LEU A 108 -18.35 -24.55 22.27
N ARG A 109 -18.61 -24.84 20.99
CA ARG A 109 -18.90 -26.19 20.50
C ARG A 109 -17.65 -27.04 20.22
N PHE A 110 -16.54 -26.42 19.82
CA PHE A 110 -15.36 -27.15 19.31
C PHE A 110 -14.05 -26.89 20.06
N ALA A 111 -13.94 -25.81 20.85
CA ALA A 111 -12.71 -25.50 21.58
C ALA A 111 -12.76 -26.05 23.03
N PRO A 112 -11.68 -26.69 23.53
CA PRO A 112 -11.57 -27.07 24.94
C PRO A 112 -11.79 -25.88 25.89
N ALA A 113 -12.40 -26.15 27.06
CA ALA A 113 -12.87 -25.13 28.01
C ALA A 113 -11.84 -24.01 28.34
N ARG A 114 -10.54 -24.35 28.39
CA ARG A 114 -9.43 -23.40 28.60
C ARG A 114 -9.32 -22.28 27.55
N PHE A 115 -9.97 -22.44 26.39
CA PHE A 115 -9.97 -21.49 25.29
C PHE A 115 -11.29 -20.74 25.12
N THR A 116 -12.19 -20.73 26.11
CA THR A 116 -13.50 -20.04 26.01
C THR A 116 -13.46 -18.53 26.30
N GLY A 117 -12.29 -17.97 26.61
CA GLY A 117 -12.13 -16.54 26.90
C GLY A 117 -12.25 -15.63 25.67
N GLU A 118 -12.60 -14.37 25.91
CA GLU A 118 -12.77 -13.29 24.91
C GLU A 118 -11.59 -13.17 23.93
N ILE A 119 -10.36 -13.47 24.35
CA ILE A 119 -9.16 -13.45 23.49
C ILE A 119 -9.28 -14.50 22.39
N SER A 120 -9.58 -15.74 22.75
CA SER A 120 -9.77 -16.85 21.81
C SER A 120 -10.97 -16.63 20.90
N HIS A 121 -12.07 -16.09 21.44
CA HIS A 121 -13.24 -15.72 20.64
C HIS A 121 -12.88 -14.64 19.62
N SER A 122 -12.17 -13.59 20.02
CA SER A 122 -11.68 -12.54 19.11
C SER A 122 -10.76 -13.09 18.01
N ILE A 123 -9.94 -14.10 18.30
CA ILE A 123 -9.08 -14.78 17.34
C ILE A 123 -9.91 -15.58 16.33
N VAL A 124 -10.83 -16.44 16.77
CA VAL A 124 -11.71 -17.19 15.87
C VAL A 124 -12.58 -16.24 15.04
N PHE A 125 -13.11 -15.18 15.66
CA PHE A 125 -13.85 -14.12 14.99
C PHE A 125 -13.04 -13.48 13.86
N ILE A 126 -11.80 -13.07 14.10
CA ILE A 126 -10.96 -12.45 13.07
C ILE A 126 -10.55 -13.45 11.98
N LEU A 127 -10.15 -14.68 12.30
CA LEU A 127 -9.81 -15.67 11.28
C LEU A 127 -11.01 -16.00 10.36
N VAL A 128 -12.21 -16.10 10.93
CA VAL A 128 -13.46 -16.28 10.15
C VAL A 128 -13.76 -15.04 9.31
N PHE A 129 -13.66 -13.84 9.88
CA PHE A 129 -13.89 -12.57 9.19
C PHE A 129 -12.97 -12.40 7.98
N ILE A 130 -11.67 -12.70 8.14
CA ILE A 130 -10.68 -12.74 7.05
C ILE A 130 -11.10 -13.73 5.96
N GLY A 131 -11.49 -14.95 6.34
CA GLY A 131 -11.95 -15.97 5.39
C GLY A 131 -13.18 -15.55 4.57
N ILE A 132 -14.18 -14.94 5.23
CA ILE A 132 -15.37 -14.41 4.57
C ILE A 132 -15.00 -13.28 3.59
N HIS A 133 -14.18 -12.32 4.01
CA HIS A 133 -13.74 -11.22 3.14
C HIS A 133 -12.89 -11.70 1.95
N GLN A 134 -12.08 -12.75 2.12
CA GLN A 134 -11.35 -13.37 1.02
C GLN A 134 -12.29 -14.07 0.03
N ILE A 135 -13.28 -14.85 0.50
CA ILE A 135 -14.29 -15.49 -0.38
C ILE A 135 -15.08 -14.44 -1.16
N LEU A 136 -15.48 -13.34 -0.51
CA LEU A 136 -16.24 -12.25 -1.12
C LEU A 136 -15.45 -11.43 -2.16
N SER A 137 -14.12 -11.40 -2.07
CA SER A 137 -13.22 -10.70 -3.01
C SER A 137 -12.57 -11.61 -4.07
N LEU A 138 -12.64 -12.94 -3.89
CA LEU A 138 -12.11 -13.93 -4.82
C LEU A 138 -12.62 -13.78 -6.28
N PRO A 139 -13.90 -13.47 -6.57
CA PRO A 139 -14.35 -13.25 -7.94
C PRO A 139 -13.64 -12.07 -8.63
N SER A 140 -13.43 -10.97 -7.91
CA SER A 140 -12.69 -9.81 -8.40
C SER A 140 -11.21 -10.12 -8.61
N SER A 141 -10.60 -10.90 -7.71
CA SER A 141 -9.21 -11.33 -7.84
C SER A 141 -8.99 -12.23 -9.06
N ILE A 142 -9.88 -13.22 -9.27
CA ILE A 142 -9.86 -14.10 -10.44
C ILE A 142 -10.03 -13.29 -11.73
N TYR A 143 -11.01 -12.37 -11.78
CA TYR A 143 -11.21 -11.51 -12.94
C TYR A 143 -9.99 -10.63 -13.23
N ASN A 144 -9.37 -10.04 -12.20
CA ASN A 144 -8.17 -9.22 -12.40
C ASN A 144 -7.03 -10.06 -13.02
N THR A 145 -6.67 -11.17 -12.40
CA THR A 145 -5.53 -12.00 -12.85
C THR A 145 -5.79 -12.66 -14.21
N PHE A 146 -6.90 -13.39 -14.35
CA PHE A 146 -7.13 -14.28 -15.49
C PHE A 146 -7.99 -13.70 -16.62
N VAL A 147 -8.49 -12.47 -16.49
CA VAL A 147 -9.25 -11.78 -17.55
C VAL A 147 -8.68 -10.39 -17.87
N LEU A 148 -8.32 -9.60 -16.86
CA LEU A 148 -7.75 -8.26 -17.08
C LEU A 148 -6.28 -8.34 -17.45
N GLU A 149 -5.41 -8.83 -16.56
CA GLU A 149 -3.96 -8.86 -16.80
C GLU A 149 -3.56 -9.88 -17.88
N GLU A 150 -4.29 -10.99 -18.01
CA GLU A 150 -4.15 -11.95 -19.12
C GLU A 150 -4.39 -11.29 -20.49
N LYS A 151 -5.43 -10.47 -20.63
CA LYS A 151 -5.78 -9.80 -21.89
C LYS A 151 -4.69 -8.86 -22.43
N PHE A 152 -3.82 -8.34 -21.55
CA PHE A 152 -2.70 -7.48 -21.93
C PHE A 152 -1.35 -8.22 -21.84
N GLY A 153 -1.36 -9.54 -21.68
CA GLY A 153 -0.17 -10.39 -21.64
C GLY A 153 0.66 -10.28 -20.35
N PHE A 154 0.17 -9.55 -19.33
CA PHE A 154 0.89 -9.35 -18.07
C PHE A 154 0.85 -10.56 -17.16
N ASN A 155 -0.27 -11.31 -17.12
CA ASN A 155 -0.36 -12.50 -16.28
C ASN A 155 0.64 -13.58 -16.73
N LYS A 156 1.25 -14.23 -15.74
CA LYS A 156 2.09 -15.44 -15.92
C LYS A 156 1.75 -16.53 -14.88
N GLN A 157 0.78 -16.28 -14.00
CA GLN A 157 0.35 -17.23 -12.98
C GLN A 157 -0.55 -18.30 -13.59
N THR A 158 -0.28 -19.56 -13.23
CA THR A 158 -1.23 -20.66 -13.47
C THR A 158 -2.29 -20.69 -12.35
N PRO A 159 -3.51 -21.22 -12.61
CA PRO A 159 -4.52 -21.41 -11.57
C PRO A 159 -4.02 -22.23 -10.37
N LYS A 160 -3.14 -23.21 -10.61
CA LYS A 160 -2.49 -24.00 -9.56
C LYS A 160 -1.59 -23.13 -8.67
N LEU A 161 -0.78 -22.24 -9.24
CA LEU A 161 0.06 -21.31 -8.49
C LEU A 161 -0.80 -20.36 -7.64
N PHE A 162 -1.77 -19.70 -8.27
CA PHE A 162 -2.71 -18.77 -7.63
C PHE A 162 -3.41 -19.38 -6.41
N ILE A 163 -3.98 -20.59 -6.54
CA ILE A 163 -4.60 -21.31 -5.41
C ILE A 163 -3.56 -21.69 -4.34
N THR A 164 -2.36 -22.12 -4.74
CA THR A 164 -1.28 -22.46 -3.81
C THR A 164 -0.85 -21.25 -2.98
N ASP A 165 -0.78 -20.07 -3.57
CA ASP A 165 -0.39 -18.84 -2.87
C ASP A 165 -1.50 -18.31 -1.94
N ILE A 166 -2.78 -18.48 -2.30
CA ILE A 166 -3.91 -18.24 -1.38
C ILE A 166 -3.79 -19.15 -0.15
N ILE A 167 -3.56 -20.46 -0.35
CA ILE A 167 -3.40 -21.42 0.74
C ILE A 167 -2.20 -21.06 1.62
N LYS A 168 -1.03 -20.76 1.03
CA LYS A 168 0.16 -20.31 1.77
C LYS A 168 -0.10 -19.04 2.58
N SER A 169 -0.77 -18.06 1.99
CA SER A 169 -1.12 -16.80 2.65
C SER A 169 -2.06 -17.03 3.83
N ASN A 170 -3.05 -17.93 3.69
CA ASN A 170 -3.98 -18.28 4.75
C ASN A 170 -3.30 -19.04 5.89
N VAL A 171 -2.40 -19.98 5.59
CA VAL A 171 -1.59 -20.68 6.61
C VAL A 171 -0.69 -19.69 7.36
N LEU A 172 -0.03 -18.77 6.64
CA LEU A 172 0.80 -17.73 7.25
C LEU A 172 -0.03 -16.80 8.15
N ALA A 173 -1.21 -16.38 7.70
CA ALA A 173 -2.14 -15.58 8.51
C ALA A 173 -2.62 -16.36 9.75
N ALA A 174 -2.97 -17.63 9.61
CA ALA A 174 -3.38 -18.49 10.73
C ALA A 174 -2.25 -18.77 11.73
N VAL A 175 -0.98 -18.68 11.33
CA VAL A 175 0.19 -18.79 12.23
C VAL A 175 0.53 -17.45 12.89
N LEU A 176 0.52 -16.34 12.14
CA LEU A 176 0.96 -15.03 12.65
C LEU A 176 -0.14 -14.25 13.37
N VAL A 177 -1.37 -14.21 12.83
CA VAL A 177 -2.44 -13.37 13.39
C VAL A 177 -2.82 -13.80 14.81
N PRO A 178 -2.98 -15.10 15.17
CA PRO A 178 -3.36 -15.49 16.53
C PRO A 178 -2.39 -15.04 17.65
N PRO A 179 -1.06 -15.26 17.60
CA PRO A 179 -0.16 -14.77 18.65
C PRO A 179 -0.04 -13.24 18.64
N ILE A 180 -0.13 -12.60 17.47
CA ILE A 180 -0.16 -11.12 17.35
C ILE A 180 -1.42 -10.55 18.03
N LEU A 181 -2.60 -11.09 17.73
CA LEU A 181 -3.90 -10.70 18.26
C LEU A 181 -4.09 -11.12 19.72
N ALA A 182 -3.51 -12.25 20.15
CA ALA A 182 -3.38 -12.60 21.56
C ALA A 182 -2.50 -11.60 22.29
N GLY A 183 -1.37 -11.19 21.70
CA GLY A 183 -0.55 -10.08 22.17
C GLY A 183 -1.34 -8.78 22.28
N PHE A 184 -2.14 -8.44 21.25
CA PHE A 184 -3.03 -7.28 21.28
C PHE A 184 -3.96 -7.38 22.49
N LEU A 185 -4.70 -8.48 22.61
CA LEU A 185 -5.78 -8.62 23.59
C LEU A 185 -5.28 -8.99 25.00
N ALA A 186 -4.04 -9.44 25.17
CA ALA A 186 -3.38 -9.59 26.47
C ALA A 186 -2.81 -8.24 26.96
N ILE A 187 -2.27 -7.44 26.03
CA ILE A 187 -2.14 -5.99 26.21
C ILE A 187 -3.54 -5.31 26.10
N VAL A 188 -4.67 -6.04 26.20
CA VAL A 188 -5.95 -5.51 26.70
C VAL A 188 -6.25 -5.93 28.15
N LYS A 189 -5.83 -7.09 28.65
CA LYS A 189 -6.21 -7.48 30.03
C LYS A 189 -5.44 -6.74 31.14
N LYS A 190 -4.31 -6.08 30.85
CA LYS A 190 -3.33 -5.69 31.89
C LYS A 190 -3.18 -4.19 32.27
N THR A 191 -2.95 -3.27 31.33
CA THR A 191 -2.39 -1.92 31.65
C THR A 191 -3.41 -0.77 31.72
N GLY A 192 -4.70 -1.07 31.77
CA GLY A 192 -5.76 -0.10 32.09
C GLY A 192 -5.81 1.08 31.11
N SER A 193 -5.63 2.30 31.63
CA SER A 193 -5.71 3.55 30.85
C SER A 193 -4.36 4.04 30.28
N GLN A 194 -3.22 3.48 30.69
CA GLN A 194 -1.88 3.88 30.21
C GLN A 194 -1.50 3.18 28.89
N PHE A 195 -2.51 2.77 28.13
CA PHE A 195 -2.39 1.61 27.28
C PHE A 195 -1.57 1.83 26.01
N PHE A 196 -1.69 3.03 25.44
CA PHE A 196 -1.18 3.36 24.12
C PHE A 196 0.34 3.46 24.09
N TYR A 197 1.00 3.57 25.26
CA TYR A 197 2.45 3.48 25.40
C TYR A 197 2.95 2.03 25.19
N TYR A 198 2.36 1.05 25.89
CA TYR A 198 2.74 -0.37 25.80
C TYR A 198 2.39 -0.95 24.42
N LEU A 199 1.18 -0.64 23.95
CA LEU A 199 0.70 -0.82 22.59
C LEU A 199 1.70 -0.31 21.54
N TRP A 200 2.06 0.97 21.59
CA TRP A 200 2.99 1.56 20.62
C TRP A 200 4.38 0.91 20.68
N MET A 201 4.87 0.57 21.87
CA MET A 201 6.16 -0.11 22.04
C MET A 201 6.15 -1.52 21.43
N PHE A 202 5.08 -2.30 21.66
CA PHE A 202 4.89 -3.60 20.98
C PHE A 202 4.69 -3.42 19.47
N GLY A 203 3.97 -2.36 19.07
CA GLY A 203 3.81 -1.84 17.72
C GLY A 203 5.13 -1.71 16.97
N ALA A 204 6.02 -0.86 17.48
CA ALA A 204 7.35 -0.62 16.93
C ALA A 204 8.22 -1.90 16.97
N GLY A 205 8.17 -2.66 18.07
CA GLY A 205 8.91 -3.90 18.24
C GLY A 205 8.58 -4.95 17.19
N LEU A 206 7.29 -5.26 16.99
CA LEU A 206 6.89 -6.20 15.94
C LEU A 206 7.09 -5.63 14.53
N GLN A 207 6.95 -4.31 14.32
CA GLN A 207 7.23 -3.72 13.01
C GLN A 207 8.70 -3.95 12.62
N VAL A 208 9.65 -3.68 13.52
CA VAL A 208 11.10 -3.93 13.30
C VAL A 208 11.39 -5.42 13.12
N PHE A 209 10.74 -6.29 13.89
CA PHE A 209 10.82 -7.74 13.72
C PHE A 209 10.34 -8.19 12.34
N MET A 210 9.15 -7.75 11.90
CA MET A 210 8.58 -8.11 10.60
C MET A 210 9.39 -7.57 9.41
N ILE A 211 9.93 -6.35 9.50
CA ILE A 211 10.85 -5.79 8.47
C ILE A 211 12.11 -6.67 8.32
N THR A 212 12.54 -7.33 9.41
CA THR A 212 13.70 -8.22 9.40
C THR A 212 13.34 -9.63 8.91
N ILE A 213 12.21 -10.18 9.39
CA ILE A 213 11.80 -11.57 9.13
C ILE A 213 11.12 -11.76 7.77
N TYR A 214 10.41 -10.74 7.27
CA TYR A 214 9.69 -10.83 5.99
C TYR A 214 10.58 -11.26 4.81
N PRO A 215 11.72 -10.60 4.50
CA PRO A 215 12.55 -11.01 3.37
C PRO A 215 13.33 -12.31 3.62
N ILE A 216 13.56 -12.70 4.88
CA ILE A 216 14.36 -13.89 5.24
C ILE A 216 13.51 -15.17 5.27
N VAL A 217 12.27 -15.09 5.76
CA VAL A 217 11.42 -16.26 6.05
C VAL A 217 10.13 -16.25 5.24
N ILE A 218 9.49 -15.10 5.04
CA ILE A 218 8.17 -15.04 4.39
C ILE A 218 8.32 -15.03 2.87
N LEU A 219 9.16 -14.15 2.33
CA LEU A 219 9.36 -13.98 0.89
C LEU A 219 9.82 -15.28 0.18
N PRO A 220 10.78 -16.08 0.73
CA PRO A 220 11.20 -17.34 0.10
C PRO A 220 10.11 -18.42 0.01
N LEU A 221 9.01 -18.31 0.77
CA LEU A 221 7.88 -19.24 0.65
C LEU A 221 7.08 -19.03 -0.64
N PHE A 222 7.15 -17.83 -1.24
CA PHE A 222 6.39 -17.47 -2.44
C PHE A 222 7.27 -17.41 -3.70
N ASN A 223 8.51 -16.92 -3.54
CA ASN A 223 9.42 -16.56 -4.63
C ASN A 223 10.81 -17.17 -4.40
N LYS A 224 11.48 -17.65 -5.45
CA LYS A 224 12.88 -18.07 -5.39
C LYS A 224 13.75 -16.81 -5.36
N LEU A 225 14.64 -16.72 -4.37
CA LEU A 225 15.79 -15.82 -4.40
C LEU A 225 17.02 -16.66 -4.78
N SER A 226 17.79 -16.20 -5.76
CA SER A 226 19.11 -16.76 -6.11
C SER A 226 20.15 -15.65 -6.11
N PRO A 227 21.44 -15.93 -5.81
CA PRO A 227 22.51 -14.97 -6.02
C PRO A 227 22.53 -14.46 -7.47
N LEU A 228 22.92 -13.20 -7.66
CA LEU A 228 23.23 -12.65 -8.97
C LEU A 228 24.51 -13.31 -9.52
N GLU A 229 24.53 -13.65 -10.82
CA GLU A 229 25.70 -14.24 -11.47
C GLU A 229 26.89 -13.27 -11.54
N GLU A 230 28.10 -13.83 -11.66
CA GLU A 230 29.31 -13.05 -11.92
C GLU A 230 29.25 -12.44 -13.33
N GLY A 231 29.50 -11.13 -13.46
CA GLY A 231 29.44 -10.42 -14.74
C GLY A 231 29.35 -8.90 -14.54
N LYS A 232 29.36 -8.14 -15.65
CA LYS A 232 29.43 -6.66 -15.66
C LYS A 232 28.46 -6.03 -14.65
N LEU A 233 27.17 -6.40 -14.71
CA LEU A 233 26.12 -5.88 -13.83
C LEU A 233 26.43 -6.07 -12.34
N LYS A 234 27.00 -7.21 -11.95
CA LYS A 234 27.36 -7.46 -10.55
C LYS A 234 28.50 -6.54 -10.11
N THR A 235 29.55 -6.42 -10.94
CA THR A 235 30.71 -5.55 -10.68
C THR A 235 30.30 -4.08 -10.57
N ASP A 236 29.52 -3.57 -11.53
CA ASP A 236 29.08 -2.17 -11.56
C ASP A 236 28.22 -1.80 -10.34
N VAL A 237 27.32 -2.70 -9.93
CA VAL A 237 26.47 -2.50 -8.74
C VAL A 237 27.27 -2.58 -7.45
N GLU A 238 28.24 -3.48 -7.34
CA GLU A 238 29.17 -3.51 -6.22
C GLU A 238 30.02 -2.22 -6.14
N ASP A 239 30.53 -1.72 -7.25
CA ASP A 239 31.37 -0.52 -7.28
C ASP A 239 30.56 0.75 -7.03
N LEU A 240 29.30 0.82 -7.48
CA LEU A 240 28.34 1.83 -7.05
C LEU A 240 28.08 1.76 -5.53
N ALA A 241 27.92 0.57 -4.96
CA ALA A 241 27.76 0.39 -3.52
C ALA A 241 29.01 0.82 -2.73
N LYS A 242 30.22 0.46 -3.20
CA LYS A 242 31.51 0.90 -2.64
C LYS A 242 31.64 2.43 -2.69
N LYS A 243 31.38 3.06 -3.86
CA LYS A 243 31.36 4.52 -4.09
C LYS A 243 30.43 5.25 -3.12
N LEU A 244 29.27 4.69 -2.84
CA LEU A 244 28.27 5.26 -1.92
C LEU A 244 28.44 4.85 -0.45
N LYS A 245 29.39 3.97 -0.14
CA LYS A 245 29.59 3.35 1.19
C LYS A 245 28.30 2.68 1.71
N PHE A 246 27.56 2.06 0.81
CA PHE A 246 26.40 1.24 1.14
C PHE A 246 26.88 -0.10 1.74
N PRO A 247 26.32 -0.57 2.87
CA PRO A 247 26.75 -1.81 3.52
C PRO A 247 26.15 -3.03 2.81
N LEU A 248 26.57 -3.24 1.56
CA LEU A 248 26.19 -4.40 0.75
C LEU A 248 26.72 -5.69 1.38
N HIS A 249 25.89 -6.73 1.38
CA HIS A 249 26.25 -8.08 1.79
C HIS A 249 26.20 -9.03 0.59
N GLU A 250 25.04 -9.14 -0.07
CA GLU A 250 24.81 -9.98 -1.24
C GLU A 250 23.84 -9.29 -2.22
N LEU A 251 23.93 -9.70 -3.49
CA LEU A 251 23.02 -9.31 -4.58
C LEU A 251 22.19 -10.53 -4.97
N TYR A 252 20.87 -10.38 -5.05
CA TYR A 252 19.93 -11.44 -5.40
C TYR A 252 19.09 -11.08 -6.64
N VAL A 253 18.74 -12.11 -7.40
CA VAL A 253 17.68 -12.09 -8.41
C VAL A 253 16.43 -12.76 -7.81
N ILE A 254 15.24 -12.23 -8.11
CA ILE A 254 13.94 -12.80 -7.72
C ILE A 254 13.16 -13.28 -8.96
N ASP A 255 12.47 -14.43 -8.83
CA ASP A 255 11.66 -15.05 -9.89
C ASP A 255 10.32 -14.33 -10.17
N GLY A 256 10.36 -13.02 -10.41
CA GLY A 256 9.19 -12.18 -10.66
C GLY A 256 8.39 -12.58 -11.92
N SER A 257 9.09 -13.00 -12.98
CA SER A 257 8.52 -13.44 -14.27
C SER A 257 7.45 -14.53 -14.14
N LYS A 258 7.58 -15.40 -13.13
CA LYS A 258 6.63 -16.46 -12.73
C LYS A 258 5.23 -15.95 -12.36
N ARG A 259 5.11 -14.65 -12.07
CA ARG A 259 3.89 -14.00 -11.57
C ARG A 259 3.36 -12.94 -12.49
N SER A 260 4.24 -12.10 -13.02
CA SER A 260 3.87 -11.04 -13.95
C SER A 260 5.05 -10.61 -14.80
N ALA A 261 4.78 -10.04 -15.96
CA ALA A 261 5.82 -9.42 -16.80
C ALA A 261 6.35 -8.06 -16.26
N HIS A 262 5.91 -7.60 -15.08
CA HIS A 262 6.35 -6.34 -14.46
C HIS A 262 7.77 -6.42 -13.90
N SER A 263 8.49 -5.30 -13.94
CA SER A 263 9.92 -5.17 -13.59
C SER A 263 10.11 -4.16 -12.46
N ASN A 264 10.98 -4.45 -11.49
CA ASN A 264 11.19 -3.65 -10.27
C ASN A 264 12.57 -3.98 -9.65
N ALA A 265 13.05 -3.14 -8.73
CA ALA A 265 14.23 -3.41 -7.90
C ALA A 265 14.02 -2.83 -6.50
N TYR A 266 14.61 -3.45 -5.48
CA TYR A 266 14.57 -2.93 -4.11
C TYR A 266 15.73 -3.46 -3.27
N PHE A 267 15.91 -2.93 -2.07
CA PHE A 267 16.87 -3.43 -1.10
C PHE A 267 16.17 -3.85 0.21
N PHE A 268 16.76 -4.76 0.98
CA PHE A 268 16.29 -5.16 2.31
C PHE A 268 17.45 -5.32 3.31
N GLY A 269 17.12 -5.55 4.59
CA GLY A 269 18.09 -5.95 5.61
C GLY A 269 18.39 -4.89 6.68
N LEU A 270 19.15 -5.32 7.69
CA LEU A 270 19.50 -4.57 8.89
C LEU A 270 20.33 -3.31 8.56
N PRO A 271 20.46 -2.33 9.48
CA PRO A 271 21.20 -1.10 9.20
C PRO A 271 22.67 -1.31 8.77
N TRP A 272 23.28 -2.42 9.22
CA TRP A 272 24.69 -2.78 9.05
C TRP A 272 24.98 -3.92 8.04
N LYS A 273 23.95 -4.61 7.53
CA LYS A 273 24.05 -5.65 6.48
C LYS A 273 22.83 -5.55 5.59
N LYS A 274 23.01 -5.24 4.30
CA LYS A 274 21.93 -5.01 3.34
C LYS A 274 22.10 -5.82 2.08
N HIS A 275 20.98 -6.27 1.55
CA HIS A 275 20.90 -7.05 0.32
C HIS A 275 20.11 -6.25 -0.71
N ILE A 276 20.49 -6.35 -1.99
CA ILE A 276 19.72 -5.78 -3.10
C ILE A 276 19.03 -6.95 -3.81
N VAL A 277 17.78 -6.75 -4.22
CA VAL A 277 16.97 -7.69 -4.99
C VAL A 277 16.58 -7.02 -6.29
N ILE A 278 16.96 -7.64 -7.40
CA ILE A 278 16.66 -7.22 -8.77
C ILE A 278 15.66 -8.23 -9.34
N TYR A 279 14.60 -7.78 -10.02
CA TYR A 279 13.70 -8.71 -10.70
C TYR A 279 14.37 -9.30 -11.94
N ASP A 280 14.18 -10.59 -12.18
CA ASP A 280 14.53 -11.25 -13.45
C ASP A 280 14.04 -10.47 -14.67
N THR A 281 12.78 -10.04 -14.64
CA THR A 281 12.14 -9.19 -15.67
C THR A 281 12.75 -7.80 -15.84
N LEU A 282 13.56 -7.31 -14.90
CA LEU A 282 14.30 -6.05 -15.06
C LEU A 282 15.63 -6.28 -15.80
N ILE A 283 16.31 -7.38 -15.49
CA ILE A 283 17.58 -7.81 -16.12
C ILE A 283 17.33 -8.29 -17.56
N GLU A 284 16.29 -9.08 -17.80
CA GLU A 284 15.94 -9.60 -19.14
C GLU A 284 15.53 -8.50 -20.16
N LYS A 285 15.29 -7.26 -19.71
CA LYS A 285 14.63 -6.21 -20.51
C LYS A 285 15.28 -4.83 -20.50
N SER A 286 16.40 -4.67 -19.82
CA SER A 286 17.13 -3.39 -19.69
C SER A 286 18.62 -3.64 -19.85
N GLU A 287 19.36 -2.63 -20.32
CA GLU A 287 20.81 -2.73 -20.40
C GLU A 287 21.44 -2.60 -19.01
N THR A 288 22.62 -3.19 -18.79
CA THR A 288 23.32 -3.17 -17.49
C THR A 288 23.36 -1.78 -16.86
N ASP A 289 23.72 -0.78 -17.66
CA ASP A 289 23.96 0.60 -17.26
C ASP A 289 22.63 1.29 -16.86
N GLU A 290 21.51 0.86 -17.45
CA GLU A 290 20.14 1.26 -17.08
C GLU A 290 19.70 0.64 -15.74
N VAL A 291 20.03 -0.63 -15.50
CA VAL A 291 19.76 -1.28 -14.19
C VAL A 291 20.60 -0.62 -13.09
N VAL A 292 21.86 -0.28 -13.38
CA VAL A 292 22.75 0.47 -12.47
C VAL A 292 22.17 1.87 -12.18
N ALA A 293 21.57 2.55 -13.16
CA ALA A 293 20.92 3.85 -12.98
C ALA A 293 19.66 3.76 -12.10
N VAL A 294 18.80 2.75 -12.30
CA VAL A 294 17.67 2.47 -11.40
C VAL A 294 18.16 2.20 -9.97
N LEU A 295 19.25 1.45 -9.81
CA LEU A 295 19.85 1.19 -8.51
C LEU A 295 20.53 2.44 -7.89
N ALA A 296 21.02 3.38 -8.70
CA ALA A 296 21.48 4.68 -8.20
C ALA A 296 20.33 5.54 -7.62
N HIS A 297 19.14 5.48 -8.23
CA HIS A 297 17.91 6.09 -7.67
C HIS A 297 17.52 5.42 -6.33
N GLU A 298 17.45 4.09 -6.27
CA GLU A 298 17.13 3.35 -5.02
C GLU A 298 18.16 3.61 -3.91
N LEU A 299 19.45 3.62 -4.22
CA LEU A 299 20.50 3.98 -3.28
C LEU A 299 20.41 5.47 -2.87
N GLY A 300 19.79 6.33 -3.69
CA GLY A 300 19.36 7.68 -3.33
C GLY A 300 18.32 7.71 -2.22
N HIS A 301 17.31 6.84 -2.25
CA HIS A 301 16.35 6.69 -1.15
C HIS A 301 17.04 6.36 0.19
N TRP A 302 18.04 5.46 0.17
CA TRP A 302 18.85 5.14 1.35
C TRP A 302 19.78 6.30 1.77
N SER A 303 20.46 6.91 0.80
CA SER A 303 21.43 7.99 1.01
C SER A 303 20.79 9.24 1.62
N LEU A 304 19.54 9.53 1.23
CA LEU A 304 18.73 10.62 1.78
C LEU A 304 17.82 10.17 2.94
N GLY A 305 17.83 8.89 3.29
CA GLY A 305 17.14 8.31 4.44
C GLY A 305 15.61 8.39 4.37
N HIS A 306 15.02 8.24 3.17
CA HIS A 306 13.57 8.34 2.95
C HIS A 306 12.79 7.30 3.77
N THR A 307 13.20 6.04 3.69
CA THR A 307 12.67 4.94 4.50
C THR A 307 12.72 5.21 6.02
N THR A 308 13.78 5.84 6.51
CA THR A 308 13.95 6.18 7.93
C THR A 308 13.11 7.40 8.35
N LYS A 309 12.91 8.38 7.47
CA LYS A 309 11.95 9.48 7.68
C LYS A 309 10.52 8.92 7.79
N LEU A 310 10.15 8.02 6.88
CA LEU A 310 8.83 7.38 6.84
C LEU A 310 8.59 6.47 8.05
N PHE A 311 9.58 5.69 8.50
CA PHE A 311 9.48 4.91 9.74
C PHE A 311 9.24 5.81 10.98
N GLY A 312 9.90 6.98 11.07
CA GLY A 312 9.64 7.94 12.14
C GLY A 312 8.22 8.54 12.08
N ILE A 313 7.72 8.80 10.88
CA ILE A 313 6.35 9.25 10.64
C ILE A 313 5.33 8.16 11.00
N SER A 314 5.58 6.89 10.64
CA SER A 314 4.70 5.78 11.00
C SER A 314 4.65 5.56 12.50
N GLN A 315 5.77 5.72 13.23
CA GLN A 315 5.75 5.67 14.70
C GLN A 315 4.90 6.78 15.32
N ALA A 316 4.98 8.00 14.80
CA ALA A 316 4.17 9.12 15.28
C ALA A 316 2.67 8.92 14.96
N HIS A 317 2.35 8.42 13.77
CA HIS A 317 0.99 8.07 13.37
C HIS A 317 0.43 6.92 14.22
N PHE A 318 1.15 5.81 14.40
CA PHE A 318 0.74 4.71 15.28
C PHE A 318 0.49 5.19 16.71
N PHE A 319 1.41 5.99 17.30
CA PHE A 319 1.20 6.55 18.63
C PHE A 319 -0.08 7.41 18.70
N TYR A 320 -0.33 8.25 17.68
CA TYR A 320 -1.54 9.05 17.58
C TYR A 320 -2.81 8.18 17.51
N ILE A 321 -2.88 7.25 16.55
CA ILE A 321 -4.02 6.33 16.34
C ILE A 321 -4.33 5.55 17.62
N PHE A 322 -3.31 5.00 18.26
CA PHE A 322 -3.46 4.25 19.50
C PHE A 322 -3.85 5.12 20.70
N SER A 323 -3.37 6.36 20.79
CA SER A 323 -3.83 7.32 21.80
C SER A 323 -5.29 7.73 21.57
N LEU A 324 -5.71 7.87 20.32
CA LEU A 324 -7.07 8.22 19.94
C LEU A 324 -8.04 7.04 20.17
N PHE A 325 -7.60 5.79 20.00
CA PHE A 325 -8.43 4.63 20.33
C PHE A 325 -8.88 4.59 21.80
N SER A 326 -8.14 5.23 22.72
CA SER A 326 -8.55 5.38 24.14
C SER A 326 -9.85 6.17 24.35
N VAL A 327 -10.30 6.90 23.34
CA VAL A 327 -11.57 7.63 23.31
C VAL A 327 -12.75 6.71 22.95
N PHE A 328 -12.51 5.62 22.21
CA PHE A 328 -13.55 4.77 21.61
C PHE A 328 -13.65 3.37 22.24
N VAL A 329 -12.53 2.83 22.72
CA VAL A 329 -12.38 1.50 23.36
C VAL A 329 -13.50 1.12 24.35
N ASN A 330 -14.01 2.07 25.12
CA ASN A 330 -15.04 1.91 26.16
C ASN A 330 -16.34 2.69 25.87
N ASN A 331 -16.48 3.29 24.68
CA ASN A 331 -17.60 4.16 24.31
C ASN A 331 -18.87 3.33 24.10
N ARG A 332 -19.80 3.37 25.05
CA ARG A 332 -21.00 2.53 25.06
C ARG A 332 -21.95 2.85 23.91
N SER A 333 -22.10 4.13 23.57
CA SER A 333 -22.95 4.59 22.47
C SER A 333 -22.50 4.03 21.11
N LEU A 334 -21.19 3.87 20.90
CA LEU A 334 -20.64 3.27 19.68
C LEU A 334 -21.01 1.79 19.56
N TYR A 335 -20.72 0.98 20.58
CA TYR A 335 -21.06 -0.44 20.55
C TYR A 335 -22.58 -0.67 20.40
N ALA A 336 -23.40 0.10 21.13
CA ALA A 336 -24.86 -0.03 21.10
C ALA A 336 -25.48 0.26 19.71
N ASP A 337 -25.01 1.28 18.98
CA ASP A 337 -25.52 1.64 17.63
C ASP A 337 -25.15 0.59 16.55
N PHE A 338 -24.25 -0.35 16.88
CA PHE A 338 -23.91 -1.54 16.08
C PHE A 338 -24.40 -2.86 16.70
N GLY A 339 -25.37 -2.81 17.62
CA GLY A 339 -26.03 -3.99 18.21
C GLY A 339 -25.27 -4.67 19.35
N PHE A 340 -24.13 -4.14 19.79
CA PHE A 340 -23.33 -4.65 20.91
C PHE A 340 -23.75 -3.97 22.23
N THR A 341 -24.90 -4.38 22.78
CA THR A 341 -25.50 -3.74 23.98
C THR A 341 -25.04 -4.37 25.31
N SER A 342 -24.76 -5.67 25.34
CA SER A 342 -24.38 -6.40 26.58
C SER A 342 -22.88 -6.70 26.69
N GLN A 343 -22.13 -6.54 25.61
CA GLN A 343 -20.70 -6.85 25.52
C GLN A 343 -19.99 -5.76 24.73
N HIS A 344 -18.74 -5.48 25.07
CA HIS A 344 -17.88 -4.51 24.37
C HIS A 344 -16.56 -5.19 23.95
N PRO A 345 -16.56 -6.06 22.93
CA PRO A 345 -15.37 -6.82 22.55
C PRO A 345 -14.35 -5.88 21.90
N ILE A 346 -13.12 -5.86 22.40
CA ILE A 346 -12.20 -4.76 22.06
C ILE A 346 -11.74 -4.81 20.60
N ILE A 347 -11.72 -6.00 19.99
CA ILE A 347 -11.51 -6.13 18.55
C ILE A 347 -12.63 -5.48 17.74
N VAL A 348 -13.90 -5.66 18.13
CA VAL A 348 -15.06 -5.04 17.49
C VAL A 348 -14.97 -3.51 17.61
N GLY A 349 -14.65 -3.00 18.80
CA GLY A 349 -14.45 -1.56 19.00
C GLY A 349 -13.32 -0.98 18.16
N PHE A 350 -12.31 -1.77 17.82
CA PHE A 350 -11.19 -1.35 16.98
C PHE A 350 -11.50 -1.38 15.48
N LEU A 351 -12.28 -2.36 15.00
CA LEU A 351 -12.83 -2.36 13.65
C LEU A 351 -13.68 -1.10 13.43
N LEU A 352 -14.68 -0.87 14.30
CA LEU A 352 -15.55 0.31 14.25
C LEU A 352 -14.77 1.63 14.40
N PHE A 353 -13.71 1.65 15.20
CA PHE A 353 -12.81 2.80 15.30
C PHE A 353 -12.04 3.05 14.00
N SER A 354 -11.56 2.01 13.32
CA SER A 354 -10.91 2.12 12.01
C SER A 354 -11.85 2.74 10.97
N ASP A 355 -13.12 2.34 10.98
CA ASP A 355 -14.15 2.89 10.08
C ASP A 355 -14.43 4.38 10.34
N ILE A 356 -14.42 4.81 11.62
CA ILE A 356 -14.57 6.24 12.01
C ILE A 356 -13.43 7.10 11.45
N LEU A 357 -12.22 6.53 11.30
CA LEU A 357 -11.04 7.26 10.86
C LEU A 357 -10.89 7.41 9.34
N GLY A 358 -11.73 6.76 8.52
CA GLY A 358 -11.65 6.83 7.05
C GLY A 358 -11.36 8.22 6.47
N PRO A 359 -12.10 9.29 6.84
CA PRO A 359 -11.82 10.64 6.36
C PRO A 359 -10.44 11.21 6.77
N LEU A 360 -9.94 10.86 7.96
CA LEU A 360 -8.60 11.25 8.40
C LEU A 360 -7.53 10.51 7.61
N ASP A 361 -7.72 9.21 7.40
CA ASP A 361 -6.77 8.38 6.65
C ASP A 361 -6.66 8.82 5.18
N ASN A 362 -7.74 9.34 4.59
CA ASN A 362 -7.70 9.93 3.25
C ASN A 362 -6.87 11.23 3.19
N ILE A 363 -6.93 12.07 4.24
CA ILE A 363 -6.08 13.26 4.36
C ILE A 363 -4.62 12.83 4.57
N ILE A 364 -4.37 11.82 5.40
CA ILE A 364 -3.02 11.29 5.64
C ILE A 364 -2.45 10.67 4.36
N LYS A 365 -3.25 9.90 3.59
CA LYS A 365 -2.87 9.34 2.28
C LYS A 365 -2.43 10.43 1.30
N LEU A 366 -3.21 11.50 1.16
CA LEU A 366 -2.85 12.65 0.33
C LEU A 366 -1.51 13.28 0.77
N LEU A 367 -1.31 13.49 2.08
CA LEU A 367 -0.07 14.06 2.61
C LEU A 367 1.14 13.12 2.42
N MET A 368 0.96 11.82 2.56
CA MET A 368 2.02 10.83 2.30
C MET A 368 2.36 10.74 0.80
N ASN A 369 1.37 10.80 -0.10
CA ASN A 369 1.62 10.81 -1.54
C ASN A 369 2.27 12.12 -2.03
N ILE A 370 2.00 13.27 -1.39
CA ILE A 370 2.77 14.51 -1.61
C ILE A 370 4.22 14.34 -1.13
N LEU A 371 4.45 13.70 0.03
CA LEU A 371 5.79 13.47 0.57
C LEU A 371 6.59 12.45 -0.25
N SER A 372 5.95 11.37 -0.71
CA SER A 372 6.55 10.32 -1.55
C SER A 372 7.00 10.89 -2.89
N ARG A 373 6.13 11.63 -3.59
CA ARG A 373 6.49 12.30 -4.85
C ARG A 373 7.68 13.25 -4.71
N ARG A 374 7.83 13.91 -3.56
CA ARG A 374 9.01 14.73 -3.24
C ARG A 374 10.28 13.90 -3.00
N PHE A 375 10.15 12.69 -2.47
CA PHE A 375 11.27 11.76 -2.30
C PHE A 375 11.73 11.15 -3.62
N GLU A 376 10.85 10.96 -4.60
CA GLU A 376 11.22 10.56 -5.97
C GLU A 376 12.13 11.59 -6.64
N PHE A 377 11.69 12.85 -6.74
CA PHE A 377 12.52 13.92 -7.32
C PHE A 377 13.86 14.11 -6.59
N GLN A 378 13.91 13.78 -5.30
CA GLN A 378 15.16 13.81 -4.52
C GLN A 378 16.09 12.63 -4.82
N ALA A 379 15.56 11.49 -5.27
CA ALA A 379 16.33 10.33 -5.70
C ALA A 379 16.73 10.39 -7.18
N ASP A 380 15.85 10.90 -8.05
CA ASP A 380 16.16 11.25 -9.44
C ASP A 380 17.34 12.24 -9.50
N ALA A 381 17.24 13.34 -8.73
CA ALA A 381 18.35 14.28 -8.60
C ALA A 381 19.61 13.67 -7.95
N PHE A 382 19.49 12.59 -7.17
CA PHE A 382 20.67 11.92 -6.59
C PHE A 382 21.39 11.04 -7.62
N ALA A 383 20.66 10.33 -8.49
CA ALA A 383 21.22 9.57 -9.60
C ALA A 383 21.85 10.48 -10.67
N ASP A 384 21.18 11.59 -11.00
CA ASP A 384 21.70 12.69 -11.82
C ASP A 384 23.05 13.22 -11.29
N ASN A 385 23.13 13.54 -9.99
CA ASN A 385 24.38 13.97 -9.34
C ASN A 385 25.48 12.87 -9.28
N LEU A 386 25.20 11.63 -9.67
CA LEU A 386 26.19 10.56 -9.79
C LEU A 386 26.67 10.31 -11.23
N GLY A 387 26.01 10.92 -12.21
CA GLY A 387 26.28 10.81 -13.65
C GLY A 387 25.22 10.06 -14.46
N TYR A 388 24.23 9.44 -13.82
CA TYR A 388 23.30 8.49 -14.47
C TYR A 388 22.01 9.14 -15.03
N ASN A 389 22.09 10.38 -15.52
CA ASN A 389 20.91 11.13 -15.97
C ASN A 389 20.25 10.46 -17.19
N THR A 390 21.05 10.19 -18.22
CA THR A 390 20.64 9.65 -19.51
C THR A 390 20.12 8.21 -19.42
N GLU A 391 20.77 7.39 -18.59
CA GLU A 391 20.45 5.98 -18.37
C GLU A 391 19.19 5.85 -17.49
N LEU A 392 19.04 6.73 -16.49
CA LEU A 392 17.81 6.79 -15.70
C LEU A 392 16.62 7.24 -16.58
N ALA A 393 16.78 8.28 -17.40
CA ALA A 393 15.72 8.74 -18.29
C ALA A 393 15.27 7.62 -19.26
N ARG A 394 16.21 6.93 -19.92
CA ARG A 394 15.94 5.79 -20.80
C ARG A 394 15.28 4.63 -20.07
N SER A 395 15.78 4.23 -18.90
CA SER A 395 15.18 3.15 -18.09
C SER A 395 13.73 3.47 -17.68
N LEU A 396 13.43 4.70 -17.27
CA LEU A 396 12.08 5.13 -16.92
C LEU A 396 11.13 5.10 -18.13
N ILE A 397 11.62 5.46 -19.34
CA ILE A 397 10.85 5.34 -20.59
C ILE A 397 10.61 3.86 -20.94
N LYS A 398 11.65 3.02 -20.97
CA LYS A 398 11.53 1.57 -21.23
C LYS A 398 10.56 0.90 -20.25
N LEU A 399 10.67 1.19 -18.95
CA LEU A 399 9.82 0.60 -17.92
C LEU A 399 8.37 1.11 -17.97
N GLN A 400 8.14 2.37 -18.36
CA GLN A 400 6.79 2.89 -18.62
C GLN A 400 6.13 2.17 -19.82
N ILE A 401 6.87 1.97 -20.91
CA ILE A 401 6.42 1.25 -22.10
C ILE A 401 6.11 -0.22 -21.77
N GLN A 402 7.06 -0.92 -21.14
CA GLN A 402 6.96 -2.35 -20.83
C GLN A 402 5.83 -2.67 -19.84
N ASN A 403 5.52 -1.78 -18.89
CA ASN A 403 4.39 -1.93 -17.96
C ASN A 403 3.06 -1.37 -18.53
N LEU A 404 3.05 -0.83 -19.75
CA LEU A 404 1.94 -0.08 -20.35
C LEU A 404 1.39 1.03 -19.42
N SER A 405 2.23 1.59 -18.56
CA SER A 405 1.86 2.51 -17.48
C SER A 405 1.18 3.78 -18.01
N THR A 406 0.35 4.39 -17.16
CA THR A 406 -0.49 5.55 -17.52
C THR A 406 0.39 6.74 -17.98
N MET A 407 0.30 7.06 -19.27
CA MET A 407 1.14 8.07 -19.94
C MET A 407 0.75 9.53 -19.61
N ASP A 408 -0.49 9.76 -19.19
CA ASP A 408 -1.05 11.07 -18.84
C ASP A 408 -2.13 10.94 -17.77
N ALA A 409 -2.25 11.92 -16.86
CA ALA A 409 -3.13 11.83 -15.71
C ALA A 409 -3.75 13.15 -15.28
N ASP A 410 -4.92 13.07 -14.65
CA ASP A 410 -5.57 14.23 -14.06
C ASP A 410 -4.80 14.68 -12.82
N TRP A 411 -4.48 15.97 -12.73
CA TRP A 411 -3.66 16.53 -11.64
C TRP A 411 -4.22 16.21 -10.24
N MET A 412 -5.55 16.07 -10.11
CA MET A 412 -6.21 15.76 -8.85
C MET A 412 -6.18 14.25 -8.56
N PHE A 413 -6.44 13.41 -9.57
CA PHE A 413 -6.30 11.95 -9.47
C PHE A 413 -4.85 11.57 -9.14
N ALA A 414 -3.89 12.05 -9.93
CA ALA A 414 -2.46 11.82 -9.72
C ALA A 414 -2.00 12.30 -8.34
N SER A 415 -2.50 13.46 -7.88
CA SER A 415 -2.10 13.98 -6.57
C SER A 415 -2.63 13.19 -5.38
N TYR A 416 -3.79 12.52 -5.51
CA TYR A 416 -4.38 11.70 -4.46
C TYR A 416 -3.93 10.24 -4.52
N HIS A 417 -3.80 9.64 -5.70
CA HIS A 417 -3.50 8.21 -5.87
C HIS A 417 -2.02 7.89 -6.10
N PHE A 418 -1.23 8.74 -6.77
CA PHE A 418 0.14 8.36 -7.15
C PHE A 418 1.17 8.70 -6.07
N SER A 419 1.91 7.67 -5.63
CA SER A 419 3.09 7.77 -4.77
C SER A 419 4.30 8.37 -5.49
N HIS A 420 4.37 8.25 -6.82
CA HIS A 420 5.44 8.75 -7.66
C HIS A 420 4.92 9.80 -8.66
N PRO A 421 5.75 10.77 -9.11
CA PRO A 421 5.37 11.71 -10.18
C PRO A 421 5.17 10.98 -11.50
N ILE A 422 4.38 11.55 -12.41
CA ILE A 422 4.20 10.97 -13.75
C ILE A 422 5.50 11.09 -14.56
N LEU A 423 5.71 10.19 -15.54
CA LEU A 423 6.97 10.13 -16.31
C LEU A 423 7.38 11.50 -16.89
N SER A 424 6.43 12.26 -17.43
CA SER A 424 6.68 13.59 -18.00
C SER A 424 7.11 14.64 -16.97
N GLU A 425 6.78 14.46 -15.69
CA GLU A 425 7.31 15.31 -14.60
C GLU A 425 8.75 14.89 -14.23
N ARG A 426 9.05 13.58 -14.20
CA ARG A 426 10.40 13.05 -13.89
C ARG A 426 11.41 13.40 -14.99
N LEU A 427 11.08 13.13 -16.26
CA LEU A 427 11.92 13.48 -17.41
C LEU A 427 12.20 14.99 -17.47
N LYS A 428 11.20 15.83 -17.16
CA LYS A 428 11.36 17.28 -17.06
C LYS A 428 12.29 17.68 -15.90
N ALA A 429 12.23 16.99 -14.76
CA ALA A 429 13.13 17.24 -13.63
C ALA A 429 14.59 16.82 -13.92
N LEU A 430 14.78 15.79 -14.74
CA LEU A 430 16.09 15.37 -15.28
C LEU A 430 16.59 16.29 -16.43
N ASN A 431 15.76 17.23 -16.91
CA ASN A 431 16.00 18.07 -18.10
C ASN A 431 16.18 17.27 -19.42
N TRP A 432 15.66 16.04 -19.49
CA TRP A 432 15.76 15.17 -20.67
C TRP A 432 15.29 15.89 -21.94
N GLN A 433 16.12 15.83 -22.98
CA GLN A 433 15.77 16.27 -24.33
C GLN A 433 15.64 15.02 -25.21
N PRO A 434 14.52 14.82 -25.93
CA PRO A 434 14.38 13.73 -26.87
C PRO A 434 15.50 13.80 -27.92
N THR A 435 16.36 12.80 -27.91
CA THR A 435 17.58 12.76 -28.73
C THR A 435 17.45 11.73 -29.85
N GLU A 436 17.02 10.52 -29.51
CA GLU A 436 16.65 9.44 -30.43
C GLU A 436 15.48 8.64 -29.84
N LYS A 437 14.76 7.88 -30.68
CA LYS A 437 13.69 6.99 -30.21
C LYS A 437 14.26 5.89 -29.31
N VAL A 438 13.75 5.76 -28.08
CA VAL A 438 14.07 4.63 -27.21
C VAL A 438 13.44 3.35 -27.77
N GLU A 439 14.23 2.55 -28.50
CA GLU A 439 13.81 1.22 -28.94
C GLU A 439 13.66 0.26 -27.75
N VAL A 440 12.54 -0.46 -27.72
CA VAL A 440 12.30 -1.56 -26.79
C VAL A 440 12.39 -2.85 -27.60
N LYS A 441 13.38 -3.70 -27.29
CA LYS A 441 13.52 -5.03 -27.92
C LYS A 441 12.21 -5.80 -27.77
N GLY A 442 11.60 -6.15 -28.91
CA GLY A 442 10.33 -6.86 -28.97
C GLY A 442 10.44 -8.30 -28.44
N GLY A 443 9.37 -8.80 -27.84
CA GLY A 443 9.32 -10.12 -27.21
C GLY A 443 9.14 -11.30 -28.19
N GLU A 444 9.76 -11.27 -29.36
CA GLU A 444 9.74 -12.37 -30.34
C GLU A 444 11.16 -12.78 -30.74
N GLN A 445 11.44 -14.08 -30.63
CA GLN A 445 12.64 -14.80 -31.08
C GLN A 445 14.00 -14.14 -30.77
N ALA A 446 14.51 -14.39 -29.56
CA ALA A 446 15.89 -14.14 -29.19
C ALA A 446 16.83 -15.23 -29.74
N GLU A 447 17.14 -15.17 -31.05
CA GLU A 447 18.34 -15.81 -31.60
C GLU A 447 19.47 -14.77 -31.76
N GLY A 448 20.69 -15.14 -31.36
CA GLY A 448 21.91 -14.49 -31.83
C GLY A 448 22.23 -13.07 -31.32
N LYS A 449 22.42 -12.91 -30.00
CA LYS A 449 23.42 -11.96 -29.46
C LYS A 449 23.81 -12.29 -28.02
N GLU A 450 25.11 -12.24 -27.75
CA GLU A 450 25.71 -12.44 -26.43
C GLU A 450 25.51 -11.19 -25.55
N ASP A 451 26.05 -11.19 -24.31
CA ASP A 451 25.81 -10.19 -23.25
C ASP A 451 24.38 -10.18 -22.65
N VAL A 452 23.78 -11.36 -22.46
CA VAL A 452 22.63 -11.55 -21.54
C VAL A 452 23.12 -12.26 -20.28
N ALA A 453 23.05 -11.57 -19.13
CA ALA A 453 23.35 -12.19 -17.84
C ALA A 453 22.25 -13.21 -17.46
N THR A 454 22.65 -14.46 -17.25
CA THR A 454 21.75 -15.57 -16.92
C THR A 454 21.46 -15.65 -15.40
N ALA A 455 20.83 -16.75 -14.96
CA ALA A 455 20.63 -17.04 -13.54
C ALA A 455 20.85 -18.55 -13.27
N THR A 456 21.73 -18.86 -12.31
CA THR A 456 22.22 -20.21 -12.11
C THR A 456 21.11 -21.20 -11.76
N GLY A 457 21.06 -22.29 -12.52
CA GLY A 457 20.07 -23.37 -12.35
C GLY A 457 18.77 -23.22 -13.15
N ARG A 458 18.74 -22.45 -14.25
CA ARG A 458 17.63 -22.49 -15.24
C ARG A 458 17.65 -23.82 -16.06
N ASP A 459 18.85 -24.30 -16.38
CA ASP A 459 19.10 -25.44 -17.28
C ASP A 459 18.65 -26.81 -16.80
N GLU A 460 18.84 -27.14 -15.51
CA GLU A 460 18.52 -28.48 -14.99
C GLU A 460 17.02 -28.81 -15.03
N PHE A 461 16.15 -27.80 -15.00
CA PHE A 461 14.71 -28.01 -15.02
C PHE A 461 14.15 -28.12 -16.44
N ALA A 462 14.64 -27.30 -17.39
CA ALA A 462 14.23 -27.36 -18.79
C ALA A 462 14.54 -28.73 -19.43
N LYS A 463 15.83 -29.14 -19.36
CA LYS A 463 16.34 -30.41 -19.91
C LYS A 463 15.69 -31.65 -19.26
N ARG A 464 15.10 -31.50 -18.07
CA ARG A 464 14.38 -32.58 -17.35
C ARG A 464 12.88 -32.63 -17.65
N THR A 465 12.30 -31.59 -18.26
CA THR A 465 10.91 -31.61 -18.73
C THR A 465 10.76 -32.07 -20.19
N GLU A 466 11.69 -31.72 -21.08
CA GLU A 466 11.65 -32.19 -22.48
C GLU A 466 11.86 -33.70 -22.59
N ASN A 467 12.85 -34.25 -21.87
CA ASN A 467 13.15 -35.68 -21.79
C ASN A 467 12.08 -36.54 -21.08
N ARG A 468 10.85 -36.04 -20.91
CA ARG A 468 9.73 -36.79 -20.31
C ARG A 468 8.42 -36.74 -21.10
N VAL A 469 8.41 -36.19 -22.33
CA VAL A 469 7.20 -36.09 -23.18
C VAL A 469 7.45 -36.66 -24.59
N THR A 470 8.20 -37.74 -24.68
CA THR A 470 8.58 -38.42 -25.96
C THR A 470 8.40 -39.94 -25.92
N MET A 471 7.23 -40.42 -25.44
CA MET A 471 6.77 -41.80 -25.61
C MET A 471 5.23 -41.89 -25.73
N SER A 472 4.74 -43.00 -26.28
CA SER A 472 3.31 -43.38 -26.40
C SER A 472 2.37 -42.36 -27.06
N ARG A 473 2.58 -42.08 -28.35
CA ARG A 473 1.45 -41.96 -29.29
C ARG A 473 1.07 -43.37 -29.77
N VAL A 474 -0.12 -43.84 -29.42
CA VAL A 474 -0.77 -45.01 -30.03
C VAL A 474 -2.17 -44.61 -30.45
N SER A 475 -2.57 -45.02 -31.65
CA SER A 475 -3.82 -44.63 -32.30
C SER A 475 -5.01 -45.49 -31.87
N LEU A 476 -6.18 -44.87 -31.69
CA LEU A 476 -7.48 -45.51 -31.92
C LEU A 476 -8.37 -44.57 -32.73
N GLN A 477 -8.93 -45.09 -33.83
CA GLN A 477 -9.99 -44.45 -34.61
C GLN A 477 -11.34 -44.77 -33.92
N SER A 478 -12.37 -43.92 -33.93
CA SER A 478 -13.24 -43.63 -35.08
C SER A 478 -14.42 -42.72 -34.62
N PRO A 479 -15.27 -42.16 -35.52
CA PRO A 479 -16.02 -40.94 -35.21
C PRO A 479 -17.57 -41.03 -35.13
N LEU A 480 -18.15 -40.27 -34.19
CA LEU A 480 -19.50 -39.67 -34.20
C LEU A 480 -19.37 -38.32 -33.43
N LEU A 481 -19.96 -37.18 -33.79
CA LEU A 481 -20.91 -36.82 -34.86
C LEU A 481 -20.41 -35.52 -35.57
N GLN A 482 -20.82 -35.27 -36.82
CA GLN A 482 -20.59 -34.00 -37.54
C GLN A 482 -21.88 -33.15 -37.64
N ALA A 483 -21.72 -31.92 -38.17
CA ALA A 483 -22.77 -30.98 -38.62
C ALA A 483 -23.58 -30.23 -37.52
N ALA A 484 -24.01 -28.97 -37.71
CA ALA A 484 -23.55 -27.96 -38.68
C ALA A 484 -23.85 -26.49 -38.26
N LEU A 485 -22.83 -25.65 -38.38
CA LEU A 485 -22.79 -24.35 -39.07
C LEU A 485 -23.90 -23.27 -38.90
N ARG A 486 -23.43 -22.09 -38.44
CA ARG A 486 -23.64 -20.73 -39.01
C ARG A 486 -24.98 -19.97 -38.80
N ARG A 487 -24.81 -18.64 -38.67
CA ARG A 487 -25.80 -17.52 -38.80
C ARG A 487 -25.94 -17.14 -40.31
N PRO A 488 -26.63 -16.05 -40.75
CA PRO A 488 -27.46 -15.03 -40.07
C PRO A 488 -28.79 -14.66 -40.80
N THR A 489 -29.58 -13.68 -40.30
CA THR A 489 -30.13 -12.47 -41.01
C THR A 489 -31.02 -11.60 -40.08
N ALA A 490 -31.77 -10.61 -40.58
CA ALA A 490 -32.41 -9.50 -39.82
C ALA A 490 -33.86 -9.17 -40.28
N MET A 491 -34.39 -7.98 -39.91
CA MET A 491 -35.79 -7.45 -40.08
C MET A 491 -36.82 -7.98 -39.06
N LEU A 492 -37.92 -7.28 -38.67
CA LEU A 492 -38.40 -5.90 -38.94
C LEU A 492 -39.22 -5.30 -37.75
N ILE A 493 -39.36 -3.97 -37.74
CA ILE A 493 -40.39 -3.06 -37.16
C ILE A 493 -41.61 -3.65 -36.40
N GLN A 494 -41.93 -3.11 -35.20
CA GLN A 494 -43.21 -2.37 -34.94
C GLN A 494 -43.16 -1.42 -33.72
N ARG A 495 -44.08 -0.43 -33.66
CA ARG A 495 -44.25 0.57 -32.58
C ARG A 495 -45.64 0.42 -31.94
N CYS A 496 -45.73 0.66 -30.62
CA CYS A 496 -46.82 1.33 -29.88
C CYS A 496 -46.24 1.76 -28.51
N ALA A 497 -46.28 3.03 -28.08
CA ALA A 497 -47.41 3.91 -27.74
C ALA A 497 -47.90 3.72 -26.27
N ALA A 498 -47.91 4.81 -25.49
CA ALA A 498 -48.39 4.87 -24.10
C ALA A 498 -49.75 5.60 -24.01
N PRO A 499 -50.41 5.63 -22.83
CA PRO A 499 -50.36 6.86 -22.02
C PRO A 499 -50.24 6.62 -20.50
N ALA A 500 -50.50 7.64 -19.67
CA ALA A 500 -50.15 7.65 -18.24
C ALA A 500 -51.24 8.23 -17.30
N THR A 501 -51.17 7.80 -16.03
CA THR A 501 -51.89 8.32 -14.83
C THR A 501 -51.09 7.90 -13.58
N ALA A 502 -51.11 8.50 -12.40
CA ALA A 502 -51.39 9.86 -11.89
C ALA A 502 -50.89 9.92 -10.42
N LYS A 503 -50.71 11.11 -9.82
CA LYS A 503 -50.35 11.32 -8.37
C LYS A 503 -51.61 11.76 -7.59
N PRO A 504 -51.72 11.64 -6.23
CA PRO A 504 -50.86 12.25 -5.19
C PRO A 504 -50.69 11.36 -3.91
N ALA A 505 -50.48 11.85 -2.68
CA ALA A 505 -49.35 12.60 -2.05
C ALA A 505 -49.63 12.71 -0.51
N ALA A 506 -48.86 13.51 0.26
CA ALA A 506 -49.04 13.82 1.70
C ALA A 506 -48.73 12.67 2.71
N ALA A 507 -48.34 12.88 3.98
CA ALA A 507 -47.86 14.08 4.72
C ALA A 507 -46.95 13.66 5.92
N ARG A 508 -46.45 14.64 6.69
CA ARG A 508 -45.65 14.45 7.95
C ARG A 508 -46.48 14.81 9.19
N THR A 509 -46.12 14.23 10.34
CA THR A 509 -46.60 14.65 11.68
C THR A 509 -45.42 14.68 12.68
N PHE A 510 -45.56 15.39 13.81
CA PHE A 510 -44.49 15.75 14.75
C PHE A 510 -44.80 15.35 16.20
N SER A 511 -43.77 15.31 17.06
CA SER A 511 -43.77 15.54 18.54
C SER A 511 -44.65 14.70 19.49
N HIS A 512 -44.07 14.19 20.59
CA HIS A 512 -44.22 14.79 21.95
C HIS A 512 -43.26 14.20 23.01
N LEU A 513 -43.20 14.80 24.21
CA LEU A 513 -42.37 14.44 25.38
C LEU A 513 -43.22 14.39 26.68
N PRO A 514 -42.84 13.51 27.63
CA PRO A 514 -42.50 13.89 29.03
C PRO A 514 -41.18 13.21 29.52
N THR A 515 -40.40 13.56 30.55
CA THR A 515 -40.36 14.56 31.67
C THR A 515 -40.79 14.13 33.09
N LEU A 516 -39.82 14.16 34.05
CA LEU A 516 -39.96 14.38 35.53
C LEU A 516 -40.56 13.23 36.39
N ARG A 517 -40.16 12.95 37.67
CA ARG A 517 -38.99 13.34 38.51
C ARG A 517 -38.65 12.24 39.61
N PRO A 518 -38.32 12.45 40.91
CA PRO A 518 -37.15 11.78 41.52
C PRO A 518 -37.39 10.82 42.71
N THR A 519 -36.34 10.09 43.11
CA THR A 519 -36.09 9.60 44.49
C THR A 519 -34.60 9.76 44.87
N LEU A 520 -34.29 9.72 46.16
CA LEU A 520 -32.98 9.97 46.76
C LEU A 520 -32.51 8.79 47.63
N ALA A 521 -31.19 8.53 47.64
CA ALA A 521 -30.33 8.44 48.85
C ALA A 521 -29.18 7.41 48.73
N SER A 522 -27.97 7.86 49.14
CA SER A 522 -26.97 7.18 49.99
C SER A 522 -26.40 5.78 49.64
N THR A 523 -25.15 5.39 49.95
CA THR A 523 -23.79 6.02 50.03
C THR A 523 -22.80 4.83 50.07
N THR A 524 -21.51 5.04 49.76
CA THR A 524 -20.39 4.06 49.87
C THR A 524 -20.44 2.87 48.89
N ALA A 525 -19.36 2.15 48.59
CA ALA A 525 -17.95 2.53 48.40
C ALA A 525 -17.25 1.47 47.51
N SER A 526 -15.98 1.72 47.16
CA SER A 526 -14.95 0.76 46.67
C SER A 526 -15.30 -0.74 46.67
N THR A 527 -15.07 -1.52 45.59
CA THR A 527 -13.91 -1.44 44.69
C THR A 527 -14.22 -2.01 43.29
N ILE A 528 -13.64 -1.44 42.23
CA ILE A 528 -13.89 -1.83 40.83
C ILE A 528 -12.57 -2.20 40.16
N PHE A 529 -12.47 -3.41 39.58
CA PHE A 529 -11.41 -3.75 38.61
C PHE A 529 -11.92 -4.59 37.42
N ARG A 530 -12.20 -3.90 36.31
CA ARG A 530 -12.32 -4.43 34.94
C ARG A 530 -11.41 -3.57 34.00
N PRO A 531 -11.07 -4.00 32.76
CA PRO A 531 -9.77 -3.63 32.16
C PRO A 531 -9.62 -2.38 31.23
N PRO A 532 -10.20 -2.32 30.00
CA PRO A 532 -9.43 -2.21 28.74
C PRO A 532 -8.98 -0.78 28.33
N ASN A 533 -7.80 -0.48 27.76
CA ASN A 533 -6.58 -1.22 27.32
C ASN A 533 -6.58 -1.96 25.94
N PRO A 534 -5.53 -1.79 25.07
CA PRO A 534 -5.12 -2.53 23.84
C PRO A 534 -3.56 -2.49 23.52
N GLN A 535 -2.88 -2.97 22.43
CA GLN A 535 -3.10 -3.84 21.23
C GLN A 535 -1.77 -4.25 20.50
N ALA A 536 -1.81 -4.71 19.23
CA ALA A 536 -0.71 -5.08 18.32
C ALA A 536 -0.99 -4.62 16.84
N THR A 537 -0.14 -3.79 16.21
CA THR A 537 0.93 -4.15 15.24
C THR A 537 0.48 -4.42 13.78
N ALA A 538 1.41 -4.24 12.83
CA ALA A 538 1.10 -3.98 11.43
C ALA A 538 0.81 -5.24 10.57
N THR A 539 -0.41 -5.77 10.65
CA THR A 539 -1.02 -6.54 9.53
C THR A 539 -2.56 -6.43 9.52
N THR A 540 -3.20 -6.28 10.68
CA THR A 540 -4.67 -6.24 10.81
C THR A 540 -5.33 -5.00 10.18
N ALA A 541 -4.58 -3.93 9.95
CA ALA A 541 -5.10 -2.64 9.46
C ALA A 541 -5.61 -2.66 8.01
N MET A 542 -5.17 -3.60 7.17
CA MET A 542 -5.73 -3.80 5.82
C MET A 542 -7.05 -4.57 5.89
N LEU A 543 -7.08 -5.64 6.68
CA LEU A 543 -8.22 -6.56 6.79
C LEU A 543 -9.44 -5.96 7.50
N ALA A 544 -9.27 -4.86 8.24
CA ALA A 544 -10.38 -4.08 8.80
C ALA A 544 -11.07 -3.16 7.77
N ARG A 545 -10.42 -2.90 6.62
CA ARG A 545 -10.89 -1.95 5.61
C ARG A 545 -11.87 -2.66 4.69
N THR A 546 -13.09 -2.13 4.52
CA THR A 546 -13.94 -2.60 3.41
C THR A 546 -13.22 -2.30 2.09
N PRO A 547 -13.00 -3.29 1.20
CA PRO A 547 -11.90 -3.25 0.22
C PRO A 547 -12.11 -2.36 -1.02
N THR A 548 -12.97 -1.35 -0.92
CA THR A 548 -13.19 -0.33 -1.96
C THR A 548 -11.89 0.42 -2.28
N GLY A 549 -11.14 0.83 -1.26
CA GLY A 549 -9.87 1.55 -1.41
C GLY A 549 -8.64 0.66 -1.67
N GLU A 550 -8.65 -0.62 -1.28
CA GLU A 550 -7.46 -1.47 -1.41
C GLU A 550 -7.24 -1.98 -2.84
N VAL A 551 -8.31 -2.31 -3.56
CA VAL A 551 -8.20 -2.69 -4.98
C VAL A 551 -7.74 -1.49 -5.83
N LEU A 552 -8.01 -0.26 -5.39
CA LEU A 552 -7.44 0.95 -5.98
C LEU A 552 -5.91 1.01 -5.82
N ASP A 553 -5.38 0.68 -4.64
CA ASP A 553 -3.93 0.73 -4.40
C ASP A 553 -3.18 -0.47 -5.01
N VAL A 554 -3.81 -1.64 -5.17
CA VAL A 554 -3.26 -2.76 -5.98
C VAL A 554 -3.21 -2.41 -7.48
N LEU A 555 -4.20 -1.67 -8.00
CA LEU A 555 -4.21 -1.19 -9.39
C LEU A 555 -3.30 0.02 -9.64
N ALA A 556 -2.98 0.81 -8.61
CA ALA A 556 -2.03 1.92 -8.67
C ALA A 556 -0.57 1.46 -8.54
N THR A 557 -0.27 0.54 -7.62
CA THR A 557 1.09 -0.01 -7.43
C THR A 557 1.59 -0.79 -8.65
N SER A 558 0.70 -1.40 -9.43
CA SER A 558 1.05 -2.07 -10.70
C SER A 558 1.35 -1.12 -11.87
N ALA A 559 1.31 0.21 -11.67
CA ALA A 559 1.80 1.20 -12.64
C ALA A 559 3.12 1.88 -12.20
N ALA A 560 3.60 1.57 -10.99
CA ALA A 560 4.74 2.22 -10.36
C ALA A 560 6.06 1.52 -10.71
N VAL A 561 6.92 2.22 -11.47
CA VAL A 561 8.22 1.73 -11.96
C VAL A 561 9.20 1.34 -10.84
N THR A 562 9.07 1.93 -9.65
CA THR A 562 9.88 1.65 -8.45
C THR A 562 8.97 1.45 -7.22
N ALA A 563 8.05 0.50 -7.31
CA ALA A 563 7.16 0.11 -6.20
C ALA A 563 7.92 -0.60 -5.06
N HIS A 564 8.78 0.11 -4.33
CA HIS A 564 9.62 -0.45 -3.27
C HIS A 564 8.75 -0.91 -2.07
N PRO A 565 8.83 -2.20 -1.63
CA PRO A 565 8.06 -2.70 -0.49
C PRO A 565 8.31 -2.01 0.88
N ALA A 566 9.30 -1.11 0.95
CA ALA A 566 9.54 -0.26 2.11
C ALA A 566 8.55 0.90 2.23
N LEU A 567 8.01 1.37 1.10
CA LEU A 567 6.99 2.43 1.04
C LEU A 567 5.60 1.85 1.34
N ALA A 568 5.35 0.60 0.93
CA ALA A 568 4.17 -0.20 1.30
C ALA A 568 4.18 -0.72 2.75
N GLY A 569 4.99 -0.13 3.64
CA GLY A 569 4.98 -0.38 5.09
C GLY A 569 5.70 -1.65 5.60
N CYS A 570 5.80 -2.72 4.79
CA CYS A 570 6.34 -4.00 5.25
C CYS A 570 7.87 -4.08 5.34
N ALA A 571 8.63 -3.28 4.58
CA ALA A 571 10.10 -3.33 4.55
C ALA A 571 10.80 -2.00 4.90
N SER A 572 10.19 -1.14 5.72
CA SER A 572 10.67 0.24 5.95
C SER A 572 12.02 0.32 6.66
N GLN A 573 13.11 0.47 5.89
CA GLN A 573 14.46 0.40 6.42
C GLN A 573 14.89 1.57 7.31
N ILE A 574 15.66 1.24 8.34
CA ILE A 574 16.31 2.22 9.23
C ILE A 574 17.80 2.35 8.84
N ARG A 575 18.28 3.59 8.71
CA ARG A 575 19.69 3.94 8.54
C ARG A 575 20.22 4.60 9.80
N CYS A 576 20.96 3.84 10.60
CA CYS A 576 21.69 4.32 11.77
C CYS A 576 23.10 4.72 11.35
N GLY A 577 23.33 6.01 11.08
CA GLY A 577 24.66 6.52 10.71
C GLY A 577 24.72 8.05 10.57
N PRO A 578 25.93 8.64 10.55
CA PRO A 578 26.11 10.08 10.43
C PRO A 578 25.57 10.59 9.08
N ARG A 579 24.61 11.52 9.14
CA ARG A 579 23.98 12.09 7.94
C ARG A 579 24.80 13.23 7.35
N PRO A 580 24.95 13.32 6.01
CA PRO A 580 25.42 14.53 5.34
C PRO A 580 24.31 15.62 5.26
N THR A 581 23.60 15.89 6.36
CA THR A 581 22.46 16.85 6.42
C THR A 581 22.86 18.34 6.31
N MET A 582 24.09 18.64 5.92
CA MET A 582 24.61 20.01 5.80
C MET A 582 24.31 20.63 4.43
N SER A 583 23.08 21.10 4.25
CA SER A 583 22.77 22.02 3.15
C SER A 583 23.67 23.27 3.23
N GLY A 584 23.94 23.91 2.09
CA GLY A 584 24.80 25.10 2.03
C GLY A 584 24.33 26.23 2.96
N ALA A 585 23.01 26.40 3.12
CA ALA A 585 22.41 27.35 4.05
C ALA A 585 22.68 27.00 5.52
N THR A 586 22.53 25.73 5.93
CA THR A 586 22.85 25.28 7.29
C THR A 586 24.34 25.42 7.58
N ARG A 587 25.20 25.06 6.61
CA ARG A 587 26.66 25.20 6.70
C ARG A 587 27.08 26.67 6.85
N LEU A 588 26.39 27.59 6.15
CA LEU A 588 26.52 29.04 6.34
C LEU A 588 26.11 29.45 7.76
N ILE A 589 24.90 29.09 8.21
CA ILE A 589 24.38 29.46 9.55
C ILE A 589 25.28 28.93 10.68
N GLN A 590 25.82 27.71 10.56
CA GLN A 590 26.76 27.17 11.52
C GLN A 590 28.11 27.92 11.50
N LYS A 591 28.67 28.21 10.31
CA LYS A 591 29.82 29.14 10.19
C LYS A 591 29.51 30.49 10.85
N ARG A 592 28.25 31.00 10.78
CA ARG A 592 27.85 32.24 11.46
C ARG A 592 27.81 32.14 12.98
N ARG A 593 27.28 31.05 13.54
CA ARG A 593 27.32 30.79 14.99
C ARG A 593 28.76 30.64 15.49
N HIS A 594 29.58 29.81 14.85
CA HIS A 594 30.97 29.61 15.27
C HIS A 594 31.82 30.88 15.13
N GLY A 595 31.65 31.66 14.05
CA GLY A 595 32.33 32.95 13.88
C GLY A 595 31.97 33.97 14.96
N PHE A 596 30.69 34.06 15.35
CA PHE A 596 30.26 34.92 16.44
C PHE A 596 30.78 34.45 17.81
N VAL A 597 30.66 33.16 18.12
CA VAL A 597 31.13 32.58 19.39
C VAL A 597 32.66 32.69 19.54
N SER A 598 33.42 32.48 18.46
CA SER A 598 34.87 32.70 18.41
C SER A 598 35.22 34.15 18.75
N ARG A 599 34.56 35.13 18.09
CA ARG A 599 34.76 36.56 18.37
C ARG A 599 34.34 36.97 19.79
N MET A 600 33.38 36.28 20.41
CA MET A 600 33.02 36.53 21.82
C MET A 600 34.10 36.08 22.81
N LYS A 601 34.93 35.08 22.47
CA LYS A 601 36.00 34.59 23.36
C LYS A 601 37.18 35.56 23.48
N SER A 602 37.57 36.27 22.43
CA SER A 602 38.70 37.22 22.46
C SER A 602 38.29 38.67 22.81
N ALA A 603 39.15 39.39 23.53
CA ALA A 603 38.89 40.78 23.91
C ALA A 603 38.75 41.72 22.70
N ALA A 604 39.58 41.54 21.66
CA ALA A 604 39.48 42.27 20.40
C ALA A 604 38.18 41.97 19.65
N GLY A 605 37.74 40.70 19.62
CA GLY A 605 36.48 40.30 19.00
C GLY A 605 35.25 40.90 19.70
N ARG A 606 35.25 40.96 21.04
CA ARG A 606 34.23 41.66 21.84
C ARG A 606 34.18 43.16 21.51
N LYS A 607 35.33 43.86 21.46
CA LYS A 607 35.41 45.28 21.04
C LYS A 607 34.88 45.50 19.61
N LEU A 608 35.14 44.58 18.69
CA LEU A 608 34.65 44.64 17.31
C LEU A 608 33.12 44.42 17.22
N ILE A 609 32.54 43.52 18.01
CA ILE A 609 31.09 43.32 18.10
C ILE A 609 30.41 44.57 18.70
N MET A 610 30.98 45.16 19.76
CA MET A 610 30.53 46.44 20.33
C MET A 610 30.46 47.56 19.27
N ARG A 611 31.56 47.82 18.56
CA ARG A 611 31.62 48.84 17.49
C ARG A 611 30.57 48.61 16.39
N ARG A 612 30.24 47.36 16.06
CA ARG A 612 29.21 47.00 15.08
C ARG A 612 27.79 47.22 15.59
N ARG A 613 27.55 47.02 16.89
CA ARG A 613 26.26 47.29 17.55
C ARG A 613 25.97 48.79 17.63
N VAL A 614 26.97 49.60 17.98
CA VAL A 614 26.89 51.08 17.96
C VAL A 614 26.62 51.59 16.54
N LYS A 615 27.24 50.99 15.51
CA LYS A 615 26.96 51.29 14.08
C LYS A 615 25.71 50.58 13.52
N GLY A 616 24.73 50.23 14.37
CA GLY A 616 23.39 49.75 13.97
C GLY A 616 23.34 48.47 13.11
N ARG A 617 24.42 47.69 13.01
CA ARG A 617 24.50 46.61 12.01
C ARG A 617 23.64 45.40 12.39
N LYS A 618 22.60 45.13 11.59
CA LYS A 618 21.69 43.95 11.69
C LYS A 618 22.41 42.57 11.67
N LYS A 619 23.71 42.50 11.31
CA LYS A 619 24.54 41.29 11.34
C LYS A 619 25.83 41.58 12.12
N LEU A 620 25.96 40.98 13.32
CA LEU A 620 27.11 41.24 14.20
C LEU A 620 28.32 40.32 13.93
N GLY A 621 28.09 39.05 13.60
CA GLY A 621 29.15 38.04 13.44
C GLY A 621 29.91 38.02 12.10
N HIS A 622 29.36 38.68 11.06
CA HIS A 622 29.89 38.75 9.69
C HIS A 622 30.06 40.20 9.26
#